data_AF-A0A7J8SWJ1-F1
#
_entry.id   AF-A0A7J8SWJ1-F1
#
_cell.length_a   1.000
_cell.length_b   1.000
_cell.length_c   1.000
_cell.angle_alpha   90.00
_cell.angle_beta   90.00
_cell.angle_gamma   90.00
#
_symmetry.space_group_name_H-M   'P 1'
#
loop_
_entity.id
_entity.type
_entity.pdbx_description
1 polymer ?
#
loop_
_entity_poly.entity_id
_entity_poly.type
_entity_poly.pdbx_seq_one_letter_code
_entity_poly.pdbx_strand_id
1 'polypeptide(L)'
;MLYSYLSMASKPGILTDWPWKPLGSFKYIILVPLIAEHIYSFMVKDNKDIDVSKLALFPSMLWRMLHNQLWISLSRYRIAKGTNKIVDKGIEFDQVDRERDWDDHIMFSAILFYWGNKYVPGGSHVPYWRLDGVIITMLLHAGPVEFLYYWLHRALHHHYLYSRYHSHHHSSIVTKPITCKTSSPTAHSILPPVFNTRLYNGTVSVIALAAYVTYLDFMNNIGHCNFELIPNWLFTHLPPLKYIIYTPS
;
A
#
# COMPACT_ATOMS: atom_id res chain seq x y z
N MET A 1 -25.65 25.10 -1.24
CA MET A 1 -26.28 23.78 -1.50
C MET A 1 -25.35 22.75 -0.91
N LEU A 2 -25.81 22.00 0.11
CA LEU A 2 -24.96 21.12 0.94
C LEU A 2 -24.17 20.14 0.05
N TYR A 3 -22.84 20.11 0.23
CA TYR A 3 -22.00 19.03 -0.26
C TYR A 3 -22.52 17.71 0.35
N SER A 4 -23.21 16.89 -0.43
CA SER A 4 -23.40 15.50 -0.04
C SER A 4 -22.03 14.84 -0.10
N TYR A 5 -21.37 14.74 1.04
CA TYR A 5 -20.28 13.80 1.24
C TYR A 5 -20.85 12.42 0.92
N LEU A 6 -20.61 11.94 -0.30
CA LEU A 6 -20.94 10.58 -0.72
C LEU A 6 -20.40 9.63 0.35
N SER A 7 -21.31 8.92 1.02
CA SER A 7 -20.94 8.02 2.11
C SER A 7 -19.93 7.02 1.58
N MET A 8 -18.75 6.92 2.22
CA MET A 8 -17.69 6.04 1.76
C MET A 8 -18.19 4.59 1.68
N ALA A 9 -18.95 4.11 2.65
CA ALA A 9 -19.61 2.81 2.60
C ALA A 9 -21.14 2.95 2.70
N SER A 10 -21.90 1.95 2.22
CA SER A 10 -23.37 2.02 2.21
C SER A 10 -24.00 2.00 3.61
N LYS A 11 -23.28 1.47 4.60
CA LYS A 11 -23.60 1.55 6.03
C LYS A 11 -22.28 1.68 6.82
N PRO A 12 -21.69 2.86 6.98
CA PRO A 12 -20.36 3.01 7.57
C PRO A 12 -20.28 2.44 9.00
N GLY A 13 -19.24 1.67 9.28
CA GLY A 13 -18.87 1.18 10.62
C GLY A 13 -17.73 1.99 11.27
N ILE A 14 -17.32 1.59 12.47
CA ILE A 14 -16.13 2.14 13.14
C ILE A 14 -14.89 1.83 12.29
N LEU A 15 -14.02 2.82 12.05
CA LEU A 15 -12.84 2.75 11.16
C LEU A 15 -13.17 2.61 9.66
N THR A 16 -14.35 3.02 9.21
CA THR A 16 -14.61 3.19 7.76
C THR A 16 -13.72 4.28 7.18
N ASP A 17 -13.60 5.38 7.94
CA ASP A 17 -12.82 6.56 7.59
C ASP A 17 -11.45 6.53 8.28
N TRP A 18 -10.44 7.13 7.64
CA TRP A 18 -9.15 7.36 8.27
C TRP A 18 -9.29 8.32 9.46
N PRO A 19 -8.55 8.10 10.57
CA PRO A 19 -8.62 8.97 11.75
C PRO A 19 -8.36 10.46 11.47
N TRP A 20 -7.61 10.74 10.40
CA TRP A 20 -7.23 12.10 9.97
C TRP A 20 -8.09 12.67 8.84
N LYS A 21 -9.16 11.99 8.42
CA LYS A 21 -10.09 12.49 7.42
C LYS A 21 -10.58 13.94 7.70
N PRO A 22 -10.87 14.35 8.96
CA PRO A 22 -11.26 15.73 9.25
C PRO A 22 -10.22 16.80 8.88
N LEU A 23 -8.94 16.43 8.76
CA LEU A 23 -7.87 17.35 8.36
C LEU A 23 -7.84 17.63 6.85
N GLY A 24 -8.51 16.80 6.04
CA GLY A 24 -8.49 16.89 4.58
C GLY A 24 -7.06 17.00 4.05
N SER A 25 -6.81 18.04 3.24
CA SER A 25 -5.48 18.27 2.64
C SER A 25 -4.37 18.62 3.65
N PHE A 26 -4.70 18.93 4.91
CA PHE A 26 -3.71 19.19 5.96
C PHE A 26 -3.20 17.93 6.67
N LYS A 27 -3.70 16.73 6.30
CA LYS A 27 -3.36 15.46 6.95
C LYS A 27 -1.85 15.21 7.11
N TYR A 28 -1.02 15.69 6.19
CA TYR A 28 0.43 15.53 6.23
C TYR A 28 1.11 16.16 7.46
N ILE A 29 0.44 17.08 8.17
CA ILE A 29 0.94 17.65 9.43
C ILE A 29 1.23 16.57 10.48
N ILE A 30 0.53 15.42 10.42
CA ILE A 30 0.74 14.28 11.31
C ILE A 30 2.15 13.70 11.19
N LEU A 31 2.75 13.77 10.00
CA LEU A 31 4.09 13.25 9.75
C LEU A 31 5.19 14.24 10.15
N VAL A 32 4.87 15.52 10.33
CA VAL A 32 5.85 16.59 10.61
C VAL A 32 6.66 16.30 11.88
N PRO A 33 6.08 15.93 13.04
CA PRO A 33 6.88 15.63 14.23
C PRO A 33 7.83 14.45 14.03
N LEU A 34 7.41 13.42 13.29
CA LEU A 34 8.22 12.22 13.03
C LEU A 34 9.41 12.54 12.11
N ILE A 35 9.16 13.30 11.06
CA ILE A 35 10.19 13.74 10.11
C ILE A 35 11.14 14.74 10.77
N ALA A 36 10.62 15.68 11.57
CA ALA A 36 11.43 16.65 12.30
C ALA A 36 12.34 15.96 13.33
N GLU A 37 11.82 15.00 14.10
CA GLU A 37 12.64 14.19 15.01
C GLU A 37 13.71 13.39 14.25
N HIS A 38 13.37 12.89 13.06
CA HIS A 38 14.30 12.18 12.20
C HIS A 38 15.46 13.08 11.73
N ILE A 39 15.16 14.23 11.11
CA ILE A 39 16.17 15.24 10.72
C ILE A 39 16.98 15.67 11.94
N TYR A 40 16.27 15.93 13.04
CA TYR A 40 16.70 15.93 14.43
C TYR A 40 17.95 15.08 14.69
N SER A 41 17.66 13.78 14.74
CA SER A 41 18.61 12.75 15.10
C SER A 41 19.80 12.63 14.16
N PHE A 42 19.66 13.05 12.89
CA PHE A 42 20.76 13.01 11.93
C PHE A 42 21.69 14.24 12.05
N MET A 43 21.12 15.41 12.32
CA MET A 43 21.90 16.66 12.40
C MET A 43 22.69 16.81 13.70
N VAL A 44 22.21 16.20 14.79
CA VAL A 44 22.73 16.48 16.15
C VAL A 44 23.50 15.31 16.76
N LYS A 45 23.21 14.06 16.37
CA LYS A 45 23.90 12.89 16.94
C LYS A 45 25.27 12.67 16.29
N ASP A 46 26.18 12.06 17.05
CA ASP A 46 27.45 11.60 16.53
C ASP A 46 27.25 10.56 15.42
N ASN A 47 28.16 10.54 14.43
CA ASN A 47 28.10 9.62 13.28
C ASN A 47 27.94 8.14 13.66
N LYS A 48 28.54 7.73 14.78
CA LYS A 48 28.49 6.35 15.31
C LYS A 48 27.09 5.93 15.80
N ASP A 49 26.23 6.90 16.11
CA ASP A 49 24.88 6.66 16.64
C ASP A 49 23.79 6.79 15.57
N ILE A 50 24.18 7.08 14.31
CA ILE A 50 23.26 7.23 13.20
C ILE A 50 22.62 5.88 12.88
N ASP A 51 21.30 5.83 13.04
CA ASP A 51 20.48 4.70 12.61
C ASP A 51 20.12 4.85 11.12
N VAL A 52 20.77 4.07 10.28
CA VAL A 52 20.54 4.15 8.84
C VAL A 52 19.19 3.53 8.44
N SER A 53 18.65 2.64 9.25
CA SER A 53 17.29 2.13 9.02
C SER A 53 16.24 3.21 9.19
N LYS A 54 16.43 4.12 10.15
CA LYS A 54 15.63 5.34 10.31
C LYS A 54 15.82 6.29 9.12
N LEU A 55 17.07 6.45 8.65
CA LEU A 55 17.41 7.28 7.49
C LEU A 55 16.67 6.86 6.21
N ALA A 56 16.55 5.56 5.99
CA ALA A 56 15.90 5.00 4.81
C ALA A 56 14.37 5.19 4.79
N LEU A 57 13.73 5.46 5.94
CA LEU A 57 12.27 5.58 6.02
C LEU A 57 11.74 6.72 5.14
N PHE A 58 12.30 7.92 5.26
CA PHE A 58 11.80 9.09 4.51
C PHE A 58 11.97 8.93 2.99
N PRO A 59 13.15 8.57 2.45
CA PRO A 59 13.29 8.26 1.02
C PRO A 59 12.37 7.13 0.56
N SER A 60 12.15 6.10 1.38
CA SER A 60 11.24 5.01 1.02
C SER A 60 9.79 5.47 0.89
N MET A 61 9.33 6.41 1.73
CA MET A 61 8.00 7.00 1.62
C MET A 61 7.86 7.86 0.36
N LEU A 62 8.86 8.70 0.07
CA LEU A 62 8.88 9.52 -1.15
C LEU A 62 8.88 8.63 -2.40
N TRP A 63 9.67 7.56 -2.38
CA TRP A 63 9.69 6.57 -3.45
C TRP A 63 8.30 5.97 -3.69
N ARG A 64 7.58 5.59 -2.64
CA ARG A 64 6.21 5.06 -2.77
C ARG A 64 5.25 6.08 -3.36
N MET A 65 5.32 7.34 -2.94
CA MET A 65 4.51 8.42 -3.53
C MET A 65 4.79 8.56 -5.03
N LEU A 66 6.08 8.66 -5.40
CA LEU A 66 6.52 8.78 -6.78
C LEU A 66 6.12 7.57 -7.63
N HIS A 67 6.39 6.36 -7.14
CA HIS A 67 6.09 5.11 -7.81
C HIS A 67 4.59 4.99 -8.12
N ASN A 68 3.73 5.27 -7.14
CA ASN A 68 2.29 5.29 -7.35
C ASN A 68 1.84 6.37 -8.33
N GLN A 69 2.41 7.57 -8.24
CA GLN A 69 2.10 8.65 -9.17
C GLN A 69 2.49 8.31 -10.62
N LEU A 70 3.62 7.64 -10.83
CA LEU A 70 4.04 7.15 -12.14
C LEU A 70 3.03 6.14 -12.71
N TRP A 71 2.57 5.20 -11.89
CA TRP A 71 1.53 4.23 -12.29
C TRP A 71 0.20 4.88 -12.64
N ILE A 72 -0.25 5.87 -11.84
CA ILE A 72 -1.46 6.64 -12.13
C ILE A 72 -1.33 7.34 -13.48
N SER A 73 -0.20 8.01 -13.73
CA SER A 73 0.07 8.69 -15.00
C SER A 73 0.07 7.73 -16.18
N LEU A 74 0.72 6.57 -16.03
CA LEU A 74 0.74 5.52 -17.05
C LEU A 74 -0.65 4.97 -17.34
N SER A 75 -1.43 4.62 -16.31
CA SER A 75 -2.80 4.12 -16.46
C SER A 75 -3.69 5.14 -17.17
N ARG A 76 -3.64 6.42 -16.77
CA ARG A 76 -4.40 7.50 -17.44
C ARG A 76 -3.98 7.69 -18.90
N TYR A 77 -2.68 7.66 -19.19
CA TYR A 77 -2.18 7.75 -20.57
C TYR A 77 -2.69 6.59 -21.43
N ARG A 78 -2.65 5.35 -20.92
CA ARG A 78 -3.11 4.15 -21.65
C ARG A 78 -4.62 4.20 -21.91
N ILE A 79 -5.40 4.60 -20.91
CA ILE A 79 -6.85 4.79 -21.05
C ILE A 79 -7.17 5.86 -22.10
N ALA A 80 -6.45 6.99 -22.10
CA ALA A 80 -6.64 8.06 -23.08
C ALA A 80 -6.28 7.64 -24.51
N LYS A 81 -5.26 6.80 -24.70
CA LYS A 81 -4.87 6.26 -26.01
C LYS A 81 -5.85 5.21 -26.56
N GLY A 82 -6.69 4.61 -25.70
CA GLY A 82 -7.79 3.76 -26.13
C GLY A 82 -7.46 2.29 -26.43
N THR A 83 -6.21 1.84 -26.26
CA THR A 83 -5.80 0.47 -26.62
C THR A 83 -5.63 -0.39 -25.36
N ASN A 84 -6.06 -1.66 -25.45
CA ASN A 84 -5.93 -2.68 -24.40
C ASN A 84 -6.60 -2.34 -23.06
N LYS A 85 -7.74 -1.65 -23.05
CA LYS A 85 -8.51 -1.42 -21.83
C LYS A 85 -9.21 -2.71 -21.39
N ILE A 86 -9.31 -2.94 -20.08
CA ILE A 86 -10.12 -4.03 -19.52
C ILE A 86 -11.59 -3.60 -19.44
N VAL A 87 -11.86 -2.44 -18.83
CA VAL A 87 -13.17 -1.81 -18.77
C VAL A 87 -13.20 -0.59 -19.68
N ASP A 88 -14.02 -0.64 -20.73
CA ASP A 88 -14.18 0.46 -21.68
C ASP A 88 -15.26 1.46 -21.22
N LYS A 89 -14.92 2.22 -20.17
CA LYS A 89 -15.75 3.32 -19.62
C LYS A 89 -14.89 4.52 -19.26
N GLY A 90 -15.51 5.71 -19.21
CA GLY A 90 -14.90 6.91 -18.65
C GLY A 90 -14.77 6.83 -17.12
N ILE A 91 -13.81 7.58 -16.57
CA ILE A 91 -13.69 7.75 -15.12
C ILE A 91 -14.62 8.89 -14.70
N GLU A 92 -15.63 8.58 -13.91
CA GLU A 92 -16.59 9.57 -13.39
C GLU A 92 -15.96 10.47 -12.33
N PHE A 93 -16.40 11.73 -12.26
CA PHE A 93 -15.92 12.70 -11.27
C PHE A 93 -16.11 12.21 -9.83
N ASP A 94 -17.25 11.60 -9.53
CA ASP A 94 -17.50 11.03 -8.20
C ASP A 94 -16.47 9.95 -7.83
N GLN A 95 -15.98 9.17 -8.80
CA GLN A 95 -14.91 8.20 -8.55
C GLN A 95 -13.57 8.90 -8.31
N VAL A 96 -13.27 9.99 -9.02
CA VAL A 96 -12.07 10.80 -8.78
C VAL A 96 -12.06 11.33 -7.35
N ASP A 97 -13.19 11.85 -6.88
CA ASP A 97 -13.31 12.40 -5.54
C ASP A 97 -13.18 11.33 -4.45
N ARG A 98 -13.80 10.16 -4.64
CA ARG A 98 -13.65 9.02 -3.71
C ARG A 98 -12.21 8.54 -3.58
N GLU A 99 -11.44 8.62 -4.67
CA GLU A 99 -10.06 8.11 -4.71
C GLU A 99 -8.99 9.17 -4.44
N ARG A 100 -9.39 10.36 -4.02
CA ARG A 100 -8.46 11.49 -3.79
C ARG A 100 -7.42 11.21 -2.70
N ASP A 101 -7.80 10.48 -1.66
CA ASP A 101 -6.98 10.20 -0.48
C ASP A 101 -6.23 8.85 -0.56
N TRP A 102 -5.89 8.40 -1.77
CA TRP A 102 -5.21 7.14 -2.03
C TRP A 102 -3.86 6.95 -1.29
N ASP A 103 -3.25 8.06 -0.87
CA ASP A 103 -1.97 8.12 -0.16
C ASP A 103 -2.10 7.88 1.35
N ASP A 104 -3.32 7.80 1.90
CA ASP A 104 -3.54 7.60 3.34
C ASP A 104 -2.87 6.32 3.86
N HIS A 105 -2.86 5.24 3.08
CA HIS A 105 -2.17 4.01 3.45
C HIS A 105 -0.64 4.18 3.52
N ILE A 106 -0.05 5.09 2.72
CA ILE A 106 1.38 5.43 2.78
C ILE A 106 1.66 6.20 4.07
N MET A 107 0.80 7.15 4.44
CA MET A 107 0.90 7.85 5.72
C MET A 107 0.77 6.89 6.90
N PHE A 108 -0.20 5.98 6.87
CA PHE A 108 -0.40 4.98 7.92
C PHE A 108 0.84 4.11 8.13
N SER A 109 1.35 3.53 7.04
CA SER A 109 2.56 2.70 7.09
C SER A 109 3.81 3.48 7.48
N ALA A 110 3.92 4.76 7.11
CA ALA A 110 4.96 5.64 7.60
C ALA A 110 4.94 5.78 9.12
N ILE A 111 3.78 6.08 9.71
CA ILE A 111 3.60 6.18 11.16
C ILE A 111 4.03 4.86 11.82
N LEU A 112 3.57 3.72 11.28
CA LEU A 112 3.95 2.40 11.80
C LEU A 112 5.45 2.13 11.70
N PHE A 113 6.13 2.52 10.62
CA PHE A 113 7.57 2.32 10.48
C PHE A 113 8.37 3.24 11.40
N TYR A 114 7.98 4.50 11.56
CA TYR A 114 8.62 5.41 12.50
C TYR A 114 8.44 4.95 13.95
N TRP A 115 7.23 4.53 14.34
CA TRP A 115 6.98 3.99 15.66
C TRP A 115 7.64 2.64 15.87
N GLY A 116 7.67 1.78 14.85
CA GLY A 116 8.40 0.52 14.85
C GLY A 116 9.89 0.74 15.11
N ASN A 117 10.51 1.65 14.38
CA ASN A 117 11.91 2.00 14.59
C ASN A 117 12.18 2.55 16.00
N LYS A 118 11.30 3.41 16.53
CA LYS A 118 11.51 4.11 17.80
C LYS A 118 11.19 3.28 19.04
N TYR A 119 10.11 2.51 19.00
CA TYR A 119 9.53 1.89 20.19
C TYR A 119 9.60 0.37 20.20
N VAL A 120 9.83 -0.30 19.07
CA VAL A 120 9.91 -1.75 19.01
C VAL A 120 11.35 -2.21 19.22
N PRO A 121 11.64 -3.07 20.22
CA PRO A 121 12.96 -3.65 20.39
C PRO A 121 13.45 -4.34 19.10
N GLY A 122 14.65 -4.01 18.65
CA GLY A 122 15.22 -4.51 17.40
C GLY A 122 14.68 -3.83 16.12
N GLY A 123 13.83 -2.81 16.25
CA GLY A 123 13.35 -2.00 15.13
C GLY A 123 14.31 -0.90 14.66
N SER A 124 15.31 -0.56 15.49
CA SER A 124 16.38 0.39 15.17
C SER A 124 17.69 -0.31 14.82
N HIS A 125 18.55 0.41 14.10
CA HIS A 125 19.89 -0.04 13.68
C HIS A 125 19.88 -1.40 12.96
N VAL A 126 18.82 -1.67 12.20
CA VAL A 126 18.72 -2.94 11.48
C VAL A 126 19.74 -3.00 10.33
N PRO A 127 20.28 -4.19 10.00
CA PRO A 127 21.26 -4.33 8.92
C PRO A 127 20.71 -3.84 7.56
N TYR A 128 21.60 -3.34 6.70
CA TYR A 128 21.21 -2.92 5.35
C TYR A 128 20.68 -4.07 4.49
N TRP A 129 21.34 -5.22 4.57
CA TRP A 129 21.07 -6.38 3.72
C TRP A 129 21.18 -7.67 4.52
N ARG A 130 20.25 -8.59 4.26
CA ARG A 130 20.22 -9.94 4.83
C ARG A 130 19.51 -10.89 3.86
N LEU A 131 20.25 -11.84 3.30
CA LEU A 131 19.68 -12.79 2.33
C LEU A 131 18.66 -13.75 2.97
N ASP A 132 18.94 -14.23 4.19
CA ASP A 132 18.01 -15.06 4.95
C ASP A 132 16.68 -14.33 5.20
N GLY A 133 16.74 -13.04 5.54
CA GLY A 133 15.58 -12.17 5.65
C GLY A 133 14.77 -12.04 4.36
N VAL A 134 15.43 -11.95 3.21
CA VAL A 134 14.77 -11.91 1.89
C VAL A 134 14.06 -13.23 1.60
N ILE A 135 14.73 -14.37 1.79
CA ILE A 135 14.15 -15.70 1.57
C ILE A 135 12.94 -15.91 2.48
N ILE A 136 13.07 -15.62 3.78
CA ILE A 136 11.96 -15.71 4.74
C ILE A 136 10.79 -14.80 4.31
N THR A 137 11.07 -13.59 3.84
CA THR A 137 10.03 -12.68 3.34
C THR A 137 9.26 -13.28 2.16
N MET A 138 9.97 -13.88 1.19
CA MET A 138 9.35 -14.52 0.03
C MET A 138 8.47 -15.72 0.45
N LEU A 139 8.97 -16.57 1.36
CA LEU A 139 8.24 -17.74 1.85
C LEU A 139 7.01 -17.34 2.68
N LEU A 140 7.14 -16.35 3.56
CA LEU A 140 6.03 -15.82 4.36
C LEU A 140 4.97 -15.18 3.46
N HIS A 141 5.40 -14.44 2.44
CA HIS A 141 4.49 -13.81 1.49
C HIS A 141 3.72 -14.88 0.70
N ALA A 142 4.42 -15.72 -0.06
CA ALA A 142 3.81 -16.71 -0.95
C ALA A 142 2.97 -17.78 -0.24
N GLY A 143 3.19 -18.02 1.05
CA GLY A 143 2.40 -18.95 1.85
C GLY A 143 1.41 -18.24 2.78
N PRO A 144 1.80 -17.99 4.06
CA PRO A 144 0.89 -17.46 5.08
C PRO A 144 0.16 -16.16 4.69
N VAL A 145 0.84 -15.19 4.08
CA VAL A 145 0.24 -13.88 3.80
C VAL A 145 -0.85 -13.99 2.74
N GLU A 146 -0.55 -14.60 1.60
CA GLU A 146 -1.53 -14.79 0.53
C GLU A 146 -2.73 -15.63 1.01
N PHE A 147 -2.48 -16.68 1.81
CA PHE A 147 -3.55 -17.46 2.42
C PHE A 147 -4.45 -16.61 3.32
N LEU A 148 -3.87 -15.85 4.25
CA LEU A 148 -4.63 -14.99 5.15
C LEU A 148 -5.35 -13.86 4.41
N TYR A 149 -4.70 -13.27 3.41
CA TYR A 149 -5.27 -12.23 2.56
C TYR A 149 -6.51 -12.74 1.83
N TYR A 150 -6.44 -13.93 1.22
CA TYR A 150 -7.59 -14.54 0.54
C TYR A 150 -8.80 -14.69 1.47
N TRP A 151 -8.61 -15.26 2.67
CA TRP A 151 -9.71 -15.47 3.60
C TRP A 151 -10.25 -14.18 4.18
N LEU A 152 -9.39 -13.21 4.49
CA LEU A 152 -9.81 -11.89 4.97
C LEU A 152 -10.59 -11.15 3.88
N HIS A 153 -10.10 -11.15 2.64
CA HIS A 153 -10.81 -10.53 1.51
C HIS A 153 -12.16 -11.20 1.28
N ARG A 154 -12.22 -12.54 1.32
CA ARG A 154 -13.48 -13.29 1.25
C ARG A 154 -14.44 -12.93 2.38
N ALA A 155 -13.94 -12.72 3.60
CA ALA A 155 -14.75 -12.27 4.73
C ALA A 155 -15.28 -10.84 4.52
N LEU A 156 -14.47 -9.93 3.96
CA LEU A 156 -14.89 -8.56 3.62
C LEU A 156 -16.06 -8.53 2.61
N HIS A 157 -16.25 -9.59 1.82
CA HIS A 157 -17.39 -9.75 0.94
C HIS A 157 -18.66 -10.28 1.62
N HIS A 158 -18.61 -10.68 2.89
CA HIS A 158 -19.80 -10.98 3.65
C HIS A 158 -20.64 -9.71 3.87
N HIS A 159 -21.95 -9.75 3.62
CA HIS A 159 -22.84 -8.58 3.55
C HIS A 159 -22.64 -7.54 4.67
N TYR A 160 -22.43 -7.99 5.90
CA TYR A 160 -22.16 -7.10 7.04
C TYR A 160 -20.88 -6.29 6.88
N LEU A 161 -19.76 -6.94 6.53
CA LEU A 161 -18.45 -6.31 6.36
C LEU A 161 -18.38 -5.57 5.02
N TYR A 162 -19.03 -6.11 3.98
CA TYR A 162 -19.09 -5.48 2.67
C TYR A 162 -19.69 -4.08 2.76
N SER A 163 -20.91 -3.96 3.31
CA SER A 163 -21.61 -2.68 3.42
C SER A 163 -20.91 -1.64 4.30
N ARG A 164 -20.01 -2.06 5.19
CA ARG A 164 -19.29 -1.18 6.13
C ARG A 164 -17.90 -0.80 5.67
N TYR A 165 -17.18 -1.71 5.04
CA TYR A 165 -15.72 -1.62 4.90
C TYR A 165 -15.20 -1.87 3.48
N HIS A 166 -15.98 -2.53 2.62
CA HIS A 166 -15.50 -2.99 1.31
C HIS A 166 -16.31 -2.44 0.12
N SER A 167 -17.57 -2.05 0.30
CA SER A 167 -18.43 -1.54 -0.76
C SER A 167 -17.86 -0.28 -1.43
N HIS A 168 -17.11 0.54 -0.67
CA HIS A 168 -16.44 1.72 -1.20
C HIS A 168 -15.49 1.37 -2.35
N HIS A 169 -14.65 0.37 -2.12
CA HIS A 169 -13.65 -0.08 -3.09
C HIS A 169 -14.33 -0.61 -4.36
N HIS A 170 -15.44 -1.35 -4.22
CA HIS A 170 -16.23 -1.85 -5.36
C HIS A 170 -17.06 -0.77 -6.08
N SER A 171 -17.19 0.42 -5.51
CA SER A 171 -17.86 1.54 -6.18
C SER A 171 -16.99 2.18 -7.27
N SER A 172 -15.71 1.81 -7.34
CA SER A 172 -14.78 2.25 -8.39
C SER A 172 -14.78 1.24 -9.54
N ILE A 173 -15.63 1.50 -10.53
CA ILE A 173 -15.87 0.58 -11.66
C ILE A 173 -14.69 0.59 -12.64
N VAL A 174 -14.13 1.76 -12.92
CA VAL A 174 -12.95 1.90 -13.78
C VAL A 174 -11.73 1.89 -12.89
N THR A 175 -11.19 0.71 -12.59
CA THR A 175 -10.07 0.60 -11.65
C THR A 175 -8.88 1.44 -12.11
N LYS A 176 -8.20 2.06 -11.16
CA LYS A 176 -6.91 2.72 -11.34
C LYS A 176 -5.94 2.13 -10.32
N PRO A 177 -4.62 2.34 -10.50
CA PRO A 177 -3.63 1.94 -9.50
C PRO A 177 -3.92 2.43 -8.07
N ILE A 178 -4.73 3.48 -7.92
CA ILE A 178 -5.17 4.01 -6.63
C ILE A 178 -6.42 3.34 -6.04
N THR A 179 -7.23 2.66 -6.86
CA THR A 179 -8.48 2.01 -6.43
C THR A 179 -8.24 0.92 -5.38
N CYS A 180 -7.11 0.21 -5.45
CA CYS A 180 -6.73 -0.78 -4.44
C CYS A 180 -6.39 -0.17 -3.06
N LYS A 181 -6.03 1.13 -3.04
CA LYS A 181 -5.47 1.83 -1.88
C LYS A 181 -6.48 2.73 -1.17
N THR A 182 -7.66 2.90 -1.75
CA THR A 182 -8.75 3.72 -1.22
C THR A 182 -9.71 2.92 -0.32
N SER A 183 -9.36 1.67 -0.01
CA SER A 183 -10.10 0.86 0.95
C SER A 183 -9.90 1.36 2.39
N SER A 184 -10.84 1.01 3.27
CA SER A 184 -10.82 1.40 4.69
C SER A 184 -9.51 0.98 5.39
N PRO A 185 -9.10 1.67 6.48
CA PRO A 185 -7.97 1.27 7.33
C PRO A 185 -7.95 -0.22 7.69
N THR A 186 -9.15 -0.80 7.92
CA THR A 186 -9.33 -2.22 8.26
C THR A 186 -8.76 -3.17 7.21
N ALA A 187 -8.84 -2.83 5.91
CA ALA A 187 -8.31 -3.65 4.83
C ALA A 187 -6.77 -3.64 4.77
N HIS A 188 -6.11 -2.63 5.35
CA HIS A 188 -4.65 -2.44 5.30
C HIS A 188 -3.91 -3.05 6.50
N SER A 189 -4.61 -3.78 7.38
CA SER A 189 -4.09 -4.30 8.65
C SER A 189 -3.17 -5.54 8.52
N ILE A 190 -2.73 -5.90 7.31
CA ILE A 190 -2.04 -7.17 6.99
C ILE A 190 -0.51 -7.02 6.91
N LEU A 191 0.05 -5.80 6.89
CA LEU A 191 1.50 -5.60 6.98
C LEU A 191 2.18 -6.05 8.30
N PRO A 192 1.54 -6.03 9.49
CA PRO A 192 2.20 -6.33 10.77
C PRO A 192 2.82 -7.73 10.91
N PRO A 193 2.19 -8.85 10.48
CA PRO A 193 2.72 -10.20 10.74
C PRO A 193 4.08 -10.47 10.11
N VAL A 194 4.28 -10.09 8.83
CA VAL A 194 5.56 -10.33 8.12
C VAL A 194 6.70 -9.54 8.74
N PHE A 195 6.43 -8.31 9.16
CA PHE A 195 7.42 -7.48 9.83
C PHE A 195 7.75 -8.02 11.22
N ASN A 196 6.72 -8.34 12.01
CA ASN A 196 6.88 -8.86 13.37
C ASN A 196 7.65 -10.19 13.38
N THR A 197 7.32 -11.15 12.52
CA THR A 197 8.05 -12.43 12.45
C THR A 197 9.54 -12.23 12.14
N ARG A 198 9.88 -11.27 11.27
CA ARG A 198 11.28 -10.98 10.92
C ARG A 198 12.02 -10.26 12.04
N LEU A 199 11.33 -9.37 12.76
CA LEU A 199 11.88 -8.75 13.96
C LEU A 199 12.18 -9.81 15.03
N TYR A 200 11.23 -10.70 15.32
CA TYR A 200 11.41 -11.78 16.28
C TYR A 200 12.54 -12.74 15.90
N ASN A 201 12.70 -13.04 14.61
CA ASN A 201 13.77 -13.91 14.13
C ASN A 201 15.12 -13.20 13.93
N GLY A 202 15.19 -11.87 14.12
CA GLY A 202 16.41 -11.08 13.87
C GLY A 202 16.83 -11.03 12.40
N THR A 203 15.91 -11.26 11.47
CA THR A 203 16.19 -11.35 10.02
C THR A 203 15.68 -10.14 9.23
N VAL A 204 15.27 -9.07 9.91
CA VAL A 204 14.88 -7.82 9.24
C VAL A 204 16.10 -7.13 8.60
N SER A 205 15.90 -6.49 7.45
CA SER A 205 16.90 -5.60 6.85
C SER A 205 16.24 -4.48 6.07
N VAL A 206 16.96 -3.37 5.91
CA VAL A 206 16.47 -2.16 5.24
C VAL A 206 16.03 -2.44 3.82
N ILE A 207 16.88 -3.09 3.02
CA ILE A 207 16.59 -3.37 1.61
C ILE A 207 15.45 -4.38 1.48
N ALA A 208 15.40 -5.43 2.31
CA ALA A 208 14.32 -6.41 2.25
C ALA A 208 12.95 -5.78 2.59
N LEU A 209 12.91 -4.83 3.53
CA LEU A 209 11.68 -4.09 3.85
C LEU A 209 11.26 -3.19 2.68
N ALA A 210 12.18 -2.37 2.16
CA ALA A 210 11.89 -1.45 1.06
C ALA A 210 11.46 -2.20 -0.22
N ALA A 211 12.14 -3.30 -0.54
CA ALA A 211 11.82 -4.15 -1.69
C ALA A 211 10.44 -4.80 -1.52
N TYR A 212 10.12 -5.32 -0.33
CA TYR A 212 8.83 -5.94 -0.08
C TYR A 212 7.66 -4.95 -0.20
N VAL A 213 7.79 -3.76 0.37
CA VAL A 213 6.75 -2.73 0.25
C VAL A 213 6.61 -2.24 -1.19
N THR A 214 7.73 -2.07 -1.90
CA THR A 214 7.72 -1.71 -3.33
C THR A 214 7.04 -2.80 -4.17
N TYR A 215 7.33 -4.07 -3.88
CA TYR A 215 6.68 -5.21 -4.54
C TYR A 215 5.16 -5.21 -4.30
N LEU A 216 4.71 -5.01 -3.07
CA LEU A 216 3.27 -4.91 -2.77
C LEU A 216 2.61 -3.74 -3.50
N ASP A 217 3.25 -2.57 -3.53
CA ASP A 217 2.75 -1.41 -4.28
C ASP A 217 2.68 -1.71 -5.78
N PHE A 218 3.71 -2.35 -6.34
CA PHE A 218 3.81 -2.71 -7.74
C PHE A 218 2.72 -3.70 -8.16
N MET A 219 2.56 -4.80 -7.42
CA MET A 219 1.55 -5.83 -7.71
C MET A 219 0.13 -5.25 -7.64
N ASN A 220 -0.16 -4.45 -6.61
CA ASN A 220 -1.45 -3.78 -6.48
C ASN A 220 -1.71 -2.77 -7.60
N ASN A 221 -0.68 -2.04 -8.03
CA ASN A 221 -0.79 -1.08 -9.13
C ASN A 221 -1.03 -1.77 -10.47
N ILE A 222 -0.31 -2.86 -10.74
CA ILE A 222 -0.54 -3.67 -11.95
C ILE A 222 -1.97 -4.17 -11.94
N GLY A 223 -2.41 -4.91 -10.92
CA GLY A 223 -3.73 -5.54 -10.92
C GLY A 223 -4.92 -4.59 -10.99
N HIS A 224 -4.72 -3.29 -10.76
CA HIS A 224 -5.79 -2.28 -10.84
C HIS A 224 -5.57 -1.25 -11.96
N CYS A 225 -4.60 -1.43 -12.85
CA CYS A 225 -4.26 -0.40 -13.84
C CYS A 225 -5.29 -0.24 -14.98
N ASN A 226 -6.26 -1.15 -15.10
CA ASN A 226 -7.32 -1.19 -16.13
C ASN A 226 -6.82 -1.26 -17.58
N PHE A 227 -5.59 -1.77 -17.80
CA PHE A 227 -5.13 -2.11 -19.14
C PHE A 227 -4.27 -3.36 -19.13
N GLU A 228 -4.36 -4.17 -20.19
CA GLU A 228 -3.53 -5.38 -20.29
C GLU A 228 -2.05 -4.99 -20.50
N LEU A 229 -1.24 -5.27 -19.49
CA LEU A 229 0.21 -5.03 -19.52
C LEU A 229 0.96 -6.29 -19.97
N ILE A 230 0.48 -7.47 -19.59
CA ILE A 230 1.17 -8.73 -19.81
C ILE A 230 0.50 -9.45 -20.98
N PRO A 231 1.25 -9.76 -22.06
CA PRO A 231 0.63 -10.40 -23.21
C PRO A 231 0.27 -11.85 -22.91
N ASN A 232 -0.90 -12.30 -23.38
CA ASN A 232 -1.44 -13.64 -23.12
C ASN A 232 -0.51 -14.80 -23.52
N TRP A 233 0.34 -14.62 -24.54
CA TRP A 233 1.28 -15.66 -24.96
C TRP A 233 2.24 -16.06 -23.84
N LEU A 234 2.56 -15.15 -22.92
CA LEU A 234 3.44 -15.44 -21.80
C LEU A 234 2.82 -16.48 -20.86
N PHE A 235 1.50 -16.41 -20.63
CA PHE A 235 0.76 -17.41 -19.85
C PHE A 235 0.59 -18.73 -20.59
N THR A 236 0.55 -18.71 -21.93
CA THR A 236 0.52 -19.93 -22.75
C THR A 236 1.85 -20.68 -22.68
N HIS A 237 2.98 -19.97 -22.77
CA HIS A 237 4.31 -20.58 -22.76
C HIS A 237 4.86 -20.87 -21.35
N LEU A 238 4.43 -20.10 -20.34
CA LEU A 238 4.79 -20.30 -18.94
C LEU A 238 3.53 -20.34 -18.05
N PRO A 239 2.74 -21.43 -18.10
CA PRO A 239 1.48 -21.55 -17.35
C PRO A 239 1.58 -21.27 -15.84
N PRO A 240 2.68 -21.62 -15.13
CA PRO A 240 2.80 -21.29 -13.70
C PRO A 240 2.78 -19.79 -13.40
N LEU A 241 3.10 -18.93 -14.38
CA LEU A 241 3.23 -17.49 -14.17
C LEU A 241 1.93 -16.82 -13.70
N LYS A 242 0.77 -17.37 -14.09
CA LYS A 242 -0.55 -16.89 -13.67
C LYS A 242 -0.80 -16.99 -12.17
N TYR A 243 -0.01 -17.81 -11.45
CA TYR A 243 -0.09 -17.94 -10.00
C TYR A 243 0.92 -17.06 -9.26
N ILE A 244 1.82 -16.39 -9.99
CA ILE A 244 2.91 -15.59 -9.43
C ILE A 244 2.68 -14.10 -9.72
N ILE A 245 2.13 -13.77 -10.89
CA ILE A 245 1.87 -12.39 -11.29
C ILE A 245 0.39 -12.07 -11.21
N TYR A 246 0.08 -11.00 -10.48
CA TYR A 246 -1.25 -10.42 -10.42
C TYR A 246 -1.47 -9.50 -11.63
N THR A 247 -2.46 -9.82 -12.46
CA THR A 247 -2.86 -9.05 -13.63
C THR A 247 -4.23 -8.37 -13.44
N PRO A 248 -4.54 -7.34 -14.26
CA PRO A 248 -5.88 -6.74 -14.32
C PRO A 248 -6.97 -7.66 -14.86
N SER A 249 -6.58 -8.71 -15.59
CA SER A 249 -7.42 -9.69 -16.26
C SER A 249 -7.62 -10.97 -15.45
#